data_AF-X1L2G9-F1
#
_entry.id   AF-X1L2G9-F1
#
_cell.length_a   1.000
_cell.length_b   1.000
_cell.length_c   1.000
_cell.angle_alpha   90.00
_cell.angle_beta   90.00
_cell.angle_gamma   90.00
#
_symmetry.space_group_name_H-M   'P 1'
#
loop_
_entity.id
_entity.type
_entity.pdbx_description
1 polymer ?
#
loop_
_entity_poly.entity_id
_entity_poly.type
_entity_poly.pdbx_seq_one_letter_code
_entity_poly.pdbx_strand_id
1 'polypeptide(L)'
;GIIPLSPIVGDDVKCMGSTNDCIIYCGRMYYAVDYDDVEELKGYVKKVPSQNSKDYGKPFYVTFKEAGFDFFKVDAGMFAPAEVTVNEINSGKTFTSGKINTGVLLESFGVETL
;
A
#
# COMPACT_ATOMS: atom_id res chain seq x y z
N GLY A 1 9.04 -2.38 -8.80
CA GLY A 1 8.41 -1.44 -7.86
C GLY A 1 9.46 -0.73 -7.05
N ILE A 2 9.06 0.29 -6.30
CA ILE A 2 9.92 1.02 -5.34
C ILE A 2 9.18 1.13 -4.01
N ILE A 3 9.87 0.85 -2.92
CA ILE A 3 9.36 0.89 -1.55
C ILE A 3 10.48 1.47 -0.67
N PRO A 4 10.20 2.40 0.28
CA PRO A 4 11.20 2.86 1.23
C PRO A 4 11.60 1.74 2.21
N LEU A 5 12.83 1.79 2.70
CA LEU A 5 13.27 0.90 3.77
C LEU A 5 12.82 1.46 5.12
N SER A 6 12.18 0.61 5.92
CA SER A 6 11.73 0.97 7.26
C SER A 6 12.92 1.13 8.21
N PRO A 7 12.94 2.15 9.08
CA PRO A 7 13.90 2.21 10.18
C PRO A 7 13.57 1.15 11.25
N ILE A 8 14.49 0.94 12.18
CA ILE A 8 14.24 0.10 13.36
C ILE A 8 13.46 0.94 14.38
N VAL A 9 12.16 0.68 14.52
CA VAL A 9 11.22 1.51 15.32
C VAL A 9 10.89 0.95 16.71
N GLY A 10 11.42 -0.23 17.07
CA GLY A 10 11.18 -0.85 18.38
C GLY A 10 11.26 -2.37 18.35
N ASP A 11 10.32 -3.02 19.04
CA ASP A 11 10.19 -4.48 19.05
C ASP A 11 9.70 -5.06 17.71
N ASP A 12 9.66 -6.38 17.61
CA ASP A 12 9.26 -7.11 16.41
C ASP A 12 7.86 -6.73 15.92
N VAL A 13 6.92 -6.42 16.82
CA VAL A 13 5.54 -6.10 16.47
C VAL A 13 5.45 -4.69 15.88
N LYS A 14 6.18 -3.73 16.43
CA LYS A 14 6.30 -2.39 15.84
C LYS A 14 7.07 -2.40 14.52
N CYS A 15 8.14 -3.19 14.42
CA CYS A 15 8.89 -3.37 13.17
C CYS A 15 8.03 -4.05 12.09
N MET A 16 7.18 -5.00 12.45
CA MET A 16 6.19 -5.59 11.53
C MET A 16 5.20 -4.53 11.02
N GLY A 17 4.73 -3.63 11.88
CA GLY A 17 3.85 -2.53 11.47
C GLY A 17 4.51 -1.58 10.48
N SER A 18 5.66 -1.02 10.87
CA SER A 18 6.39 -0.03 10.07
C SER A 18 6.93 -0.58 8.75
N THR A 19 7.27 -1.87 8.67
CA THR A 19 7.67 -2.51 7.39
C THR A 19 6.49 -2.71 6.44
N ASN A 20 5.31 -3.07 6.96
CA ASN A 20 4.08 -3.09 6.16
C ASN A 20 3.69 -1.68 5.70
N ASP A 21 3.82 -0.68 6.57
CA ASP A 21 3.49 0.72 6.26
C ASP A 21 4.31 1.26 5.07
N CYS A 22 5.55 0.80 4.89
CA CYS A 22 6.34 1.14 3.69
C CYS A 22 5.63 0.77 2.39
N ILE A 23 4.98 -0.40 2.34
CA ILE A 23 4.25 -0.90 1.18
C ILE A 23 2.91 -0.17 1.06
N ILE A 24 2.14 -0.19 2.16
CA ILE A 24 0.77 0.32 2.23
C ILE A 24 0.71 1.80 1.88
N TYR A 25 1.66 2.59 2.36
CA TYR A 25 1.62 4.05 2.23
C TYR A 25 2.62 4.62 1.24
N CYS A 26 3.69 3.91 0.86
CA CYS A 26 4.68 4.44 -0.09
C CYS A 26 5.14 3.44 -1.14
N GLY A 27 4.57 2.23 -1.19
CA GLY A 27 4.89 1.25 -2.23
C GLY A 27 4.31 1.69 -3.57
N ARG A 28 5.19 1.85 -4.57
CA ARG A 28 4.80 2.16 -5.94
C ARG A 28 5.14 0.99 -6.84
N MET A 29 4.12 0.40 -7.46
CA MET A 29 4.26 -0.78 -8.29
C MET A 29 4.03 -0.46 -9.76
N TYR A 30 4.80 -1.12 -10.62
CA TYR A 30 4.75 -0.93 -12.06
C TYR A 30 4.66 -2.30 -12.71
N TYR A 31 3.63 -2.50 -13.52
CA TYR A 31 3.39 -3.75 -14.23
C TYR A 31 3.26 -3.50 -15.73
N ALA A 32 3.78 -4.41 -16.54
CA ALA A 32 3.45 -4.53 -17.95
C ALA A 32 2.64 -5.82 -18.10
N VAL A 33 1.45 -5.73 -18.68
CA VAL A 33 0.52 -6.86 -18.79
C VAL A 33 0.02 -7.02 -20.21
N ASP A 34 -0.24 -8.28 -20.58
CA ASP A 34 -1.00 -8.66 -21.76
C ASP A 34 -2.43 -8.95 -21.30
N TYR A 35 -3.40 -8.13 -21.73
CA TYR A 35 -4.78 -8.24 -21.28
C TYR A 35 -5.77 -7.73 -22.34
N ASP A 36 -6.72 -8.58 -22.73
CA ASP A 36 -7.63 -8.30 -23.86
C ASP A 36 -8.62 -7.17 -23.56
N ASP A 37 -9.23 -7.15 -22.37
CA ASP A 37 -10.23 -6.13 -21.99
C ASP A 37 -9.61 -4.97 -21.20
N VAL A 38 -9.25 -3.92 -21.93
CA VAL A 38 -8.67 -2.71 -21.36
C VAL A 38 -9.59 -2.00 -20.36
N GLU A 39 -10.92 -2.04 -20.53
CA GLU A 39 -11.84 -1.37 -19.61
C GLU A 39 -12.01 -2.17 -18.32
N GLU A 40 -12.04 -3.50 -18.40
CA GLU A 40 -11.99 -4.37 -17.22
C GLU A 40 -10.66 -4.20 -16.46
N LEU A 41 -9.54 -4.13 -17.18
CA LEU A 41 -8.22 -3.86 -16.61
C LEU A 41 -8.22 -2.56 -15.79
N LYS A 42 -8.79 -1.47 -16.32
CA LYS A 42 -8.94 -0.21 -15.56
C LYS A 42 -9.74 -0.42 -14.28
N GLY A 43 -10.74 -1.29 -14.30
CA GLY A 43 -11.52 -1.68 -13.12
C GLY A 43 -10.66 -2.32 -12.04
N TYR A 44 -9.76 -3.25 -12.40
CA TYR A 44 -8.81 -3.84 -11.46
C TYR A 44 -7.80 -2.82 -10.94
N VAL A 45 -7.19 -2.03 -11.83
CA VAL A 45 -6.20 -1.00 -11.46
C VAL A 45 -6.77 -0.03 -10.43
N LYS A 46 -8.05 0.37 -10.55
CA LYS A 46 -8.72 1.23 -9.57
C LYS A 46 -8.92 0.60 -8.19
N LYS A 47 -9.05 -0.72 -8.12
CA LYS A 47 -9.36 -1.47 -6.88
C LYS A 47 -8.12 -1.87 -6.09
N VAL A 48 -6.98 -2.07 -6.77
CA VAL A 48 -5.74 -2.56 -6.15
C VAL A 48 -5.19 -1.66 -5.02
N PRO A 49 -5.14 -0.32 -5.13
CA PRO A 49 -4.47 0.50 -4.12
C PRO A 49 -5.00 0.32 -2.69
N SER A 50 -4.09 0.32 -1.71
CA SER A 50 -4.39 0.17 -0.27
C SER A 50 -5.41 1.18 0.25
N GLN A 51 -5.47 2.38 -0.33
CA GLN A 51 -6.42 3.43 0.04
C GLN A 51 -7.89 3.04 -0.11
N ASN A 52 -8.19 1.96 -0.83
CA ASN A 52 -9.55 1.43 -0.97
C ASN A 52 -9.98 0.57 0.23
N SER A 53 -9.05 0.22 1.11
CA SER A 53 -9.36 -0.52 2.33
C SER A 53 -10.10 0.38 3.33
N LYS A 54 -11.05 -0.21 4.05
CA LYS A 54 -11.75 0.47 5.16
C LYS A 54 -10.84 0.78 6.35
N ASP A 55 -9.73 0.04 6.48
CA ASP A 55 -8.78 0.16 7.58
C ASP A 55 -7.59 1.11 7.24
N TYR A 56 -7.64 1.74 6.07
CA TYR A 56 -6.63 2.69 5.61
C TYR A 56 -6.64 4.00 6.43
N GLY A 57 -5.46 4.62 6.52
CA GLY A 57 -5.29 5.99 7.05
C GLY A 57 -4.55 6.13 8.38
N LYS A 58 -4.10 5.04 9.01
CA LYS A 58 -3.31 5.06 10.25
C LYS A 58 -2.25 3.96 10.28
N PRO A 59 -1.14 4.10 11.02
CA PRO A 59 -0.06 3.12 11.02
C PRO A 59 -0.56 1.69 11.25
N PHE A 60 -0.04 0.71 10.51
CA PHE A 60 -0.53 -0.67 10.55
C PHE A 60 -0.47 -1.27 11.95
N TYR A 61 0.52 -0.89 12.76
CA TYR A 61 0.58 -1.30 14.16
C TYR A 61 -0.68 -0.91 14.95
N VAL A 62 -1.23 0.29 14.71
CA VAL A 62 -2.46 0.78 15.36
C VAL A 62 -3.65 -0.04 14.88
N THR A 63 -3.78 -0.24 13.57
CA THR A 63 -4.82 -1.10 12.97
C THR A 63 -4.76 -2.53 13.52
N PHE A 64 -3.57 -3.12 13.58
CA PHE A 64 -3.37 -4.48 14.07
C PHE A 64 -3.67 -4.61 15.57
N LYS A 65 -3.32 -3.60 16.37
CA LYS A 65 -3.68 -3.53 17.79
C LYS A 65 -5.19 -3.43 17.98
N GLU A 66 -5.89 -2.59 17.22
CA GLU A 66 -7.35 -2.47 17.28
C GLU A 66 -8.08 -3.74 16.84
N ALA A 67 -7.50 -4.48 15.89
CA ALA A 67 -7.95 -5.82 15.52
C ALA A 67 -7.67 -6.89 16.60
N GLY A 68 -7.03 -6.53 17.72
CA GLY A 68 -6.66 -7.47 18.77
C GLY A 68 -5.54 -8.43 18.35
N PHE A 69 -4.63 -7.97 17.50
CA PHE A 69 -3.51 -8.74 16.95
C PHE A 69 -3.97 -9.96 16.11
N ASP A 70 -5.13 -9.84 15.46
CA ASP A 70 -5.72 -10.87 14.62
C ASP A 70 -5.81 -10.40 13.16
N PHE A 71 -4.97 -10.99 12.30
CA PHE A 71 -4.91 -10.65 10.87
C PHE A 71 -6.24 -10.89 10.14
N PHE A 72 -7.07 -11.83 10.58
CA PHE A 72 -8.35 -12.12 9.92
C PHE A 72 -9.38 -11.01 10.12
N LYS A 73 -9.16 -10.12 11.10
CA LYS A 73 -10.04 -8.97 11.36
C LYS A 73 -9.59 -7.71 10.62
N VAL A 74 -8.40 -7.71 10.04
CA VAL A 74 -7.91 -6.63 9.17
C VAL A 74 -8.42 -6.88 7.76
N ASP A 75 -8.92 -5.84 7.10
CA ASP A 75 -9.32 -5.92 5.71
C ASP A 75 -8.16 -6.35 4.81
N ALA A 76 -8.39 -7.40 4.01
CA ALA A 76 -7.38 -7.93 3.10
C ALA A 76 -6.95 -6.89 2.05
N GLY A 77 -7.82 -5.94 1.71
CA GLY A 77 -7.49 -4.83 0.81
C GLY A 77 -6.41 -3.90 1.35
N MET A 78 -6.09 -3.98 2.65
CA MET A 78 -5.02 -3.21 3.27
C MET A 78 -3.63 -3.69 2.82
N PHE A 79 -3.48 -4.98 2.50
CA PHE A 79 -2.21 -5.58 2.07
C PHE A 79 -1.92 -5.33 0.59
N ALA A 80 -1.85 -4.05 0.22
CA ALA A 80 -1.72 -3.61 -1.16
C ALA A 80 -0.77 -2.40 -1.26
N PRO A 81 -0.24 -2.08 -2.44
CA PRO A 81 0.63 -0.92 -2.61
C PRO A 81 -0.15 0.39 -2.51
N ALA A 82 0.55 1.46 -2.16
CA ALA A 82 0.01 2.81 -2.14
C ALA A 82 -0.40 3.30 -3.54
N GLU A 83 0.42 2.99 -4.54
CA GLU A 83 0.20 3.36 -5.94
C GLU A 83 0.53 2.17 -6.86
N VAL A 84 -0.28 1.98 -7.89
CA VAL A 84 -0.01 1.02 -8.96
C VAL A 84 -0.13 1.69 -10.32
N THR A 85 0.83 1.43 -11.20
CA THR A 85 0.81 1.81 -12.61
C THR A 85 0.89 0.55 -13.46
N VAL A 86 -0.03 0.40 -14.41
CA VAL A 86 -0.11 -0.77 -15.30
C VAL A 86 -0.10 -0.30 -16.74
N ASN A 87 0.87 -0.79 -17.50
CA ASN A 87 0.93 -0.64 -18.95
C ASN A 87 0.37 -1.91 -19.61
N GLU A 88 -0.64 -1.76 -20.45
CA GLU A 88 -1.15 -2.84 -21.28
C GLU A 88 -0.41 -2.80 -22.62
N ILE A 89 0.23 -3.91 -22.97
CA ILE A 89 1.28 -3.93 -24.01
C ILE A 89 0.72 -3.90 -25.43
N ASN A 90 -0.49 -4.44 -25.67
CA ASN A 90 -1.06 -4.52 -27.02
C ASN A 90 -1.69 -3.20 -27.45
N SER A 91 -2.38 -2.52 -26.55
CA SER A 91 -3.02 -1.22 -26.77
C SER A 91 -2.08 -0.04 -26.54
N GLY A 92 -0.94 -0.26 -25.86
CA GLY A 92 0.02 0.78 -25.49
C GLY A 92 -0.49 1.75 -24.42
N LYS A 93 -1.67 1.51 -23.84
CA LYS A 93 -2.26 2.38 -22.82
C LYS A 93 -1.61 2.11 -21.45
N THR A 94 -1.55 3.14 -20.63
CA THR A 94 -1.04 3.05 -19.26
C THR A 94 -2.04 3.67 -18.29
N PHE A 95 -2.31 2.97 -17.21
CA PHE A 95 -3.26 3.37 -16.17
C PHE A 95 -2.54 3.46 -14.84
N THR A 96 -2.83 4.49 -14.05
CA THR A 96 -2.32 4.62 -12.68
C THR A 96 -3.47 4.82 -11.71
N SER A 97 -3.34 4.29 -10.50
CA SER A 97 -4.29 4.50 -9.41
C SER A 97 -3.60 4.42 -8.05
N GLY A 98 -4.20 5.08 -7.06
CA GLY A 98 -3.63 5.23 -5.73
C GLY A 98 -2.79 6.50 -5.61
N LYS A 99 -2.12 6.63 -4.47
CA LYS A 99 -1.20 7.72 -4.15
C LYS A 99 -0.35 7.32 -2.95
N ILE A 100 0.86 7.86 -2.89
CA ILE A 100 1.67 7.78 -1.68
C ILE A 100 1.09 8.67 -0.58
N ASN A 101 1.31 8.28 0.67
CA ASN A 101 0.91 9.00 1.86
C ASN A 101 2.08 9.03 2.86
N THR A 102 2.97 10.00 2.66
CA THR A 102 4.15 10.17 3.50
C THR A 102 3.80 10.56 4.93
N GLY A 103 2.65 11.19 5.17
CA GLY A 103 2.22 11.60 6.51
C GLY A 103 2.09 10.41 7.46
N VAL A 104 1.34 9.38 7.05
CA VAL A 104 1.17 8.16 7.87
C VAL A 104 2.49 7.38 7.99
N LEU A 105 3.32 7.37 6.94
CA LEU A 105 4.62 6.69 6.99
C LEU A 105 5.55 7.35 8.03
N LEU A 106 5.64 8.69 8.02
CA LEU A 106 6.47 9.42 8.98
C LEU A 106 5.95 9.30 10.41
N GLU A 107 4.62 9.25 10.60
CA GLU A 107 3.99 8.92 11.89
C GLU A 107 4.39 7.51 12.36
N SER A 108 4.30 6.51 11.47
CA SER A 108 4.70 5.13 11.75
C SER A 108 6.17 5.00 12.17
N PHE A 109 7.03 5.79 11.52
CA PHE A 109 8.46 5.81 11.81
C PHE A 109 8.81 6.61 13.07
N GLY A 110 7.90 7.44 13.58
CA GLY A 110 8.18 8.37 14.67
C GLY A 110 9.25 9.42 14.31
N VAL A 111 9.29 9.85 13.04
CA VAL A 111 10.30 10.80 12.56
C VAL A 111 9.96 12.22 13.01
N GLU A 112 10.90 12.86 13.69
CA GLU A 112 10.89 14.29 13.95
C GLU A 112 11.49 15.05 12.75
N THR A 113 10.77 16.04 12.22
CA THR A 113 11.31 16.93 11.18
C THR A 113 11.88 18.17 11.86
N LEU A 114 13.17 18.45 11.61
CA LEU A 114 13.90 19.60 12.16
C LEU A 114 13.68 20.88 11.35
#